data_AF-A0A085FLN2-F1
#
_entry.id   AF-A0A085FLN2-F1
#
_cell.length_a   1.000
_cell.length_b   1.000
_cell.length_c   1.000
_cell.angle_alpha   90.00
_cell.angle_beta   90.00
_cell.angle_gamma   90.00
#
_symmetry.space_group_name_H-M   'P 1'
#
loop_
_entity.id
_entity.type
_entity.pdbx_description
1 polymer ?
#
loop_
_entity_poly.entity_id
_entity_poly.type
_entity_poly.pdbx_seq_one_letter_code
_entity_poly.pdbx_strand_id
1 'polypeptide(L)'
;MGRVEPIPVTLVTEPTRLLALGPDTALLRLPANSGHGHPDGDNCIACAGRNDVRAMLFDLLEGAKQGLRPAFKNVVVDASAVPDPGQVVAALTGKLPAQAMRDHTVARLFYLVG
;
A
#
# COMPACT_ATOMS: atom_id res chain seq x y z
N MET A 1 8.31 -26.54 0.98
CA MET A 1 7.71 -25.20 1.22
C MET A 1 6.97 -24.79 -0.05
N GLY A 2 5.66 -24.55 0.01
CA GLY A 2 4.88 -24.09 -1.15
C GLY A 2 5.38 -22.72 -1.61
N ARG A 3 5.48 -22.52 -2.94
CA ARG A 3 5.83 -21.22 -3.52
C ARG A 3 4.73 -20.23 -3.14
N VAL A 4 5.07 -19.23 -2.34
CA VAL A 4 4.14 -18.13 -2.06
C VAL A 4 3.94 -17.36 -3.36
N GLU A 5 2.74 -17.42 -3.91
CA GLU A 5 2.38 -16.62 -5.08
C GLU A 5 2.32 -15.15 -4.64
N PRO A 6 3.02 -14.25 -5.34
CA PRO A 6 2.98 -12.83 -5.01
C PRO A 6 1.58 -12.28 -5.30
N ILE A 7 1.16 -11.31 -4.50
CA ILE A 7 -0.16 -10.71 -4.51
C ILE A 7 -0.16 -9.51 -5.47
N PRO A 8 -1.02 -9.49 -6.50
CA PRO A 8 -1.13 -8.35 -7.39
C PRO A 8 -1.68 -7.11 -6.67
N VAL A 9 -1.09 -5.96 -7.02
CA VAL A 9 -1.51 -4.63 -6.59
C VAL A 9 -1.94 -3.83 -7.81
N THR A 10 -3.20 -3.39 -7.85
CA THR A 10 -3.68 -2.44 -8.85
C THR A 10 -3.66 -1.04 -8.25
N LEU A 11 -3.01 -0.08 -8.90
CA LEU A 11 -2.96 1.31 -8.45
C LEU A 11 -4.02 2.16 -9.16
N VAL A 12 -4.75 2.95 -8.39
CA VAL A 12 -5.76 3.89 -8.88
C VAL A 12 -5.32 5.29 -8.53
N THR A 13 -5.23 6.14 -9.53
CA THR A 13 -4.81 7.55 -9.36
C THR A 13 -5.93 8.51 -9.73
N GLU A 14 -7.04 8.01 -10.26
CA GLU A 14 -8.17 8.81 -10.73
C GLU A 14 -9.33 8.76 -9.71
N PRO A 15 -9.75 9.90 -9.13
CA PRO A 15 -10.71 9.96 -8.01
C PRO A 15 -12.13 9.51 -8.35
N THR A 16 -12.45 9.30 -9.63
CA THR A 16 -13.78 8.89 -10.11
C THR A 16 -13.78 7.52 -10.77
N ARG A 17 -12.66 6.78 -10.70
CA ARG A 17 -12.58 5.44 -11.27
C ARG A 17 -13.37 4.46 -10.40
N LEU A 18 -14.52 4.02 -10.90
CA LEU A 18 -15.30 2.95 -10.30
C LEU A 18 -14.62 1.61 -10.57
N LEU A 19 -14.28 0.88 -9.51
CA LEU A 19 -13.74 -0.46 -9.60
C LEU A 19 -14.70 -1.45 -8.95
N ALA A 20 -15.09 -2.46 -9.70
CA ALA A 20 -15.76 -3.62 -9.14
C ALA A 20 -14.73 -4.42 -8.33
N LEU A 21 -14.87 -4.42 -7.01
CA LEU A 21 -14.04 -5.23 -6.13
C LEU A 21 -14.62 -6.63 -6.05
N GLY A 22 -13.81 -7.63 -6.40
CA GLY A 22 -14.16 -9.03 -6.19
C GLY A 22 -14.13 -9.40 -4.69
N PRO A 23 -14.73 -10.54 -4.30
CA PRO A 23 -14.80 -10.97 -2.90
C PRO A 23 -13.44 -11.20 -2.24
N ASP A 24 -12.40 -11.55 -3.02
CA ASP A 24 -11.02 -11.75 -2.56
C ASP A 24 -10.12 -10.52 -2.76
N THR A 25 -10.71 -9.32 -2.87
CA THR A 25 -9.95 -8.07 -3.12
C THR A 25 -9.96 -7.17 -1.89
N ALA A 26 -8.78 -6.86 -1.37
CA ALA A 26 -8.63 -5.83 -0.35
C ALA A 26 -8.51 -4.45 -1.00
N LEU A 27 -9.23 -3.46 -0.47
CA LEU A 27 -9.09 -2.05 -0.84
C LEU A 27 -8.25 -1.32 0.21
N LEU A 28 -7.22 -0.62 -0.25
CA LEU A 28 -6.39 0.25 0.57
C LEU A 28 -6.48 1.68 0.03
N ARG A 29 -7.07 2.60 0.80
CA ARG A 29 -7.13 4.03 0.45
C ARG A 29 -5.97 4.77 1.10
N LEU A 30 -5.16 5.43 0.29
CA LEU A 30 -4.09 6.29 0.76
C LEU A 30 -4.67 7.68 1.03
N PRO A 31 -4.47 8.24 2.24
CA PRO A 31 -4.94 9.58 2.55
C PRO A 31 -4.07 10.64 1.85
N ALA A 32 -4.60 11.84 1.67
CA ALA A 32 -3.86 12.97 1.09
C ALA A 32 -2.71 13.45 2.00
N ASN A 33 -2.91 13.35 3.31
CA ASN A 33 -1.93 13.63 4.34
C ASN A 33 -2.30 12.86 5.63
N SER A 34 -1.42 12.86 6.63
CA SER A 34 -1.67 12.21 7.93
C SER A 34 -2.83 12.81 8.75
N GLY A 35 -3.39 13.94 8.31
CA GLY A 35 -4.43 14.71 9.02
C GLY A 35 -3.87 15.63 10.10
N HIS A 36 -2.55 15.72 10.24
CA HIS A 36 -1.91 16.68 11.13
C HIS A 36 -1.62 17.98 10.35
N GLY A 37 -1.67 19.13 11.01
CA GLY A 37 -1.69 20.47 10.39
C GLY A 37 -0.41 20.93 9.66
N HIS A 38 0.34 20.00 9.08
CA HIS A 38 1.54 20.21 8.30
C HIS A 38 1.65 19.13 7.20
N PRO A 39 2.43 19.37 6.12
CA PRO A 39 2.75 18.33 5.15
C PRO A 39 3.43 17.12 5.82
N ASP A 40 3.19 15.92 5.29
CA ASP A 40 3.83 14.71 5.80
C ASP A 40 5.31 14.70 5.44
N GLY A 41 6.16 14.34 6.40
CA GLY A 41 7.61 14.31 6.21
C GLY A 41 8.33 15.65 6.38
N ASP A 42 7.62 16.78 6.30
CA ASP A 42 8.23 18.11 6.49
C ASP A 42 8.62 18.37 7.95
N ASN A 43 7.72 18.08 8.89
CA ASN A 43 7.88 18.46 10.30
C ASN A 43 7.78 17.29 11.28
N CYS A 44 7.33 16.11 10.82
CA CYS A 44 7.11 14.96 11.69
C CYS A 44 7.44 13.64 10.98
N ILE A 45 8.45 12.93 11.50
CA ILE A 45 8.86 11.61 10.99
C ILE A 45 7.76 10.55 11.13
N ALA A 46 6.90 10.65 12.15
CA ALA A 46 5.77 9.75 12.32
C ALA A 46 4.71 9.93 11.22
N CYS A 47 4.57 11.15 10.71
CA CYS A 47 3.64 11.46 9.63
C CYS A 47 4.17 11.00 8.27
N ALA A 48 5.49 11.04 8.08
CA ALA A 48 6.14 10.45 6.89
C ALA A 48 5.82 8.96 6.73
N GLY A 49 5.82 8.20 7.84
CA GLY A 49 5.54 6.77 7.82
C GLY A 49 4.06 6.39 7.71
N ARG A 50 3.13 7.29 8.06
CA ARG A 50 1.69 7.01 8.11
C ARG A 50 1.05 6.91 6.73
N ASN A 51 1.66 7.57 5.76
CA ASN A 51 1.23 7.56 4.36
C ASN A 51 2.11 6.65 3.48
N ASP A 52 3.02 5.86 4.08
CA ASP A 52 3.82 4.88 3.34
C ASP A 52 2.95 3.67 2.97
N VAL A 53 2.67 3.52 1.67
CA VAL A 53 1.94 2.39 1.10
C VAL A 53 2.50 1.03 1.54
N ARG A 54 3.83 0.91 1.73
CA ARG A 54 4.46 -0.35 2.16
C ARG A 54 4.10 -0.67 3.60
N ALA A 55 4.09 0.32 4.50
CA ALA A 55 3.67 0.11 5.88
C ALA A 55 2.22 -0.38 5.92
N MET A 56 1.35 0.27 5.16
CA MET A 56 -0.08 -0.07 5.10
C MET A 56 -0.35 -1.45 4.49
N LEU A 57 0.39 -1.85 3.44
CA LEU A 57 0.31 -3.20 2.86
C LEU A 57 0.80 -4.28 3.82
N PHE A 58 1.87 -4.00 4.57
CA PHE A 58 2.37 -4.90 5.59
C PHE A 58 1.33 -5.09 6.71
N ASP A 59 0.74 -4.00 7.22
CA ASP A 59 -0.31 -4.08 8.25
C ASP A 59 -1.56 -4.83 7.75
N LEU A 60 -1.92 -4.64 6.48
CA LEU A 60 -3.00 -5.39 5.84
C LEU A 60 -2.70 -6.89 5.82
N LEU A 61 -1.49 -7.28 5.42
CA LEU A 61 -1.03 -8.67 5.38
C LEU A 61 -1.01 -9.30 6.77
N GLU A 62 -0.42 -8.62 7.75
CA GLU A 62 -0.33 -9.13 9.12
C GLU A 62 -1.73 -9.26 9.76
N GLY A 63 -2.61 -8.29 9.52
CA GLY A 63 -4.00 -8.37 9.95
C GLY A 63 -4.73 -9.58 9.37
N ALA A 64 -4.52 -9.89 8.09
CA ALA A 64 -5.10 -11.09 7.47
C ALA A 64 -4.52 -12.40 8.05
N LYS A 65 -3.20 -12.47 8.26
CA LYS A 65 -2.54 -13.65 8.87
C LYS A 65 -3.01 -13.93 10.30
N GLN A 66 -3.30 -12.87 11.05
CA GLN A 66 -3.81 -12.97 12.43
C GLN A 66 -5.32 -13.22 12.50
N GLY A 67 -6.02 -13.30 11.36
CA GLY A 67 -7.47 -13.45 11.31
C GLY A 67 -8.25 -12.19 11.72
N LEU A 68 -7.57 -11.05 11.85
CA LEU A 68 -8.17 -9.75 12.15
C LEU A 68 -8.80 -9.09 10.92
N ARG A 69 -8.47 -9.58 9.72
CA ARG A 69 -9.02 -9.16 8.44
C ARG A 69 -9.34 -10.38 7.58
N PRO A 70 -10.32 -10.29 6.66
CA PRO A 70 -10.53 -11.33 5.67
C PRO A 70 -9.26 -11.62 4.87
N ALA A 71 -9.07 -12.88 4.47
CA ALA A 71 -8.03 -13.23 3.51
C ALA A 71 -8.31 -12.57 2.16
N PHE A 72 -7.26 -12.25 1.42
CA PHE A 72 -7.34 -11.61 0.11
C PHE A 72 -6.31 -12.22 -0.83
N LYS A 73 -6.60 -12.13 -2.13
CA LYS A 73 -5.73 -12.57 -3.22
C LYS A 73 -5.28 -11.42 -4.10
N ASN A 74 -5.95 -10.27 -4.01
CA ASN A 74 -5.64 -9.08 -4.79
C ASN A 74 -5.74 -7.85 -3.90
N VAL A 75 -4.96 -6.81 -4.20
CA VAL A 75 -5.08 -5.51 -3.53
C VAL A 75 -5.32 -4.42 -4.57
N VAL A 76 -6.27 -3.54 -4.28
CA VAL A 76 -6.44 -2.27 -4.97
C VAL A 76 -5.93 -1.17 -4.04
N VAL A 77 -4.96 -0.39 -4.50
CA VAL A 77 -4.46 0.80 -3.82
C VAL A 77 -5.08 2.02 -4.50
N ASP A 78 -5.91 2.74 -3.76
CA ASP A 78 -6.46 4.02 -4.19
C ASP A 78 -5.56 5.15 -3.69
N ALA A 79 -4.79 5.70 -4.63
CA ALA A 79 -3.88 6.82 -4.46
C ALA A 79 -4.42 8.11 -5.08
N SER A 80 -5.73 8.18 -5.39
CA SER A 80 -6.34 9.35 -6.03
C SER A 80 -6.25 10.65 -5.23
N ALA A 81 -6.08 10.53 -3.90
CA ALA A 81 -5.90 11.66 -2.99
C ALA A 81 -4.42 12.00 -2.75
N VAL A 82 -3.48 11.17 -3.23
CA VAL A 82 -2.05 11.35 -2.97
C VAL A 82 -1.48 12.43 -3.89
N PRO A 83 -0.74 13.43 -3.36
CA PRO A 83 -0.19 14.52 -4.17
C PRO A 83 0.75 14.07 -5.30
N ASP A 84 1.58 13.06 -5.03
CA ASP A 84 2.49 12.47 -6.00
C ASP A 84 2.34 10.94 -6.05
N PRO A 85 1.50 10.41 -6.96
CA PRO A 85 1.37 8.97 -7.18
C PRO A 85 2.66 8.29 -7.64
N GLY A 86 3.63 9.05 -8.19
CA GLY A 86 4.93 8.54 -8.60
C GLY A 86 5.73 7.97 -7.43
N GLN A 87 5.61 8.55 -6.23
CA GLN A 87 6.17 8.01 -4.99
C GLN A 87 5.58 6.65 -4.63
N VAL A 88 4.26 6.47 -4.84
CA VAL A 88 3.58 5.19 -4.60
C VAL A 88 4.11 4.12 -5.56
N VAL A 89 4.23 4.46 -6.85
CA VAL A 89 4.83 3.55 -7.85
C VAL A 89 6.28 3.23 -7.50
N ALA A 90 7.09 4.21 -7.09
CA ALA A 90 8.48 4.01 -6.70
C ALA A 90 8.60 3.08 -5.50
N ALA A 91 7.71 3.22 -4.50
CA ALA A 91 7.67 2.35 -3.32
C ALA A 91 7.33 0.89 -3.70
N LEU A 92 6.31 0.70 -4.54
CA LEU A 92 5.84 -0.62 -4.96
C LEU A 92 6.77 -1.31 -5.97
N THR A 93 7.60 -0.55 -6.70
CA THR A 93 8.57 -1.08 -7.67
C THR A 93 9.98 -1.18 -7.11
N GLY A 94 10.16 -0.95 -5.80
CA GLY A 94 11.45 -1.09 -5.12
C GLY A 94 12.48 -0.03 -5.48
N LYS A 95 12.06 1.10 -6.05
CA LYS A 95 12.94 2.24 -6.38
C LYS A 95 13.27 3.12 -5.17
N LEU A 96 12.50 3.01 -4.09
CA LEU A 96 12.80 3.66 -2.82
C LEU A 96 13.66 2.74 -1.92
N PRO A 97 14.58 3.30 -1.12
CA PRO A 97 15.39 2.50 -0.20
C PRO A 97 14.50 1.80 0.83
N ALA A 98 14.83 0.55 1.15
CA ALA A 98 14.23 -0.15 2.29
C ALA A 98 14.76 0.47 3.59
N GLN A 99 13.85 0.76 4.51
CA GLN A 99 14.15 1.32 5.83
C GLN A 99 13.86 0.31 6.94
N ALA A 100 13.07 -0.74 6.66
CA ALA A 100 12.73 -1.79 7.62
C ALA A 100 12.44 -3.14 6.96
N MET A 101 12.43 -4.22 7.77
CA MET A 101 12.10 -5.58 7.31
C MET A 101 10.71 -5.70 6.66
N ARG A 102 9.76 -4.82 7.03
CA ARG A 102 8.45 -4.73 6.39
C ARG A 102 8.54 -4.40 4.90
N ASP A 103 9.49 -3.57 4.51
CA ASP A 103 9.64 -3.12 3.11
C ASP A 103 10.10 -4.28 2.23
N HIS A 104 11.03 -5.10 2.74
CA HIS A 104 11.45 -6.33 2.08
C HIS A 104 10.32 -7.36 1.98
N THR A 105 9.49 -7.47 3.02
CA THR A 105 8.32 -8.35 3.02
C THR A 105 7.35 -7.91 1.92
N VAL A 106 7.07 -6.61 1.83
CA VAL A 106 6.18 -6.07 0.80
C VAL A 106 6.75 -6.30 -0.60
N ALA A 107 8.01 -5.95 -0.84
CA ALA A 107 8.66 -6.13 -2.14
C ALA A 107 8.70 -7.60 -2.62
N ARG A 108 8.67 -8.56 -1.69
CA ARG A 108 8.66 -9.99 -2.00
C ARG A 108 7.26 -10.56 -2.25
N LEU A 109 6.26 -10.01 -1.56
CA LEU A 109 4.91 -10.56 -1.53
C LEU A 109 3.90 -9.79 -2.35
N PHE A 110 4.21 -8.58 -2.78
CA PHE A 110 3.33 -7.74 -3.58
C PHE A 110 4.03 -7.32 -4.87
N TYR A 111 3.26 -7.18 -5.95
CA TYR A 111 3.77 -6.64 -7.21
C TYR A 111 2.74 -5.72 -7.84
N LEU A 112 3.21 -4.61 -8.42
CA LEU A 112 2.36 -3.68 -9.15
C LEU A 112 1.94 -4.31 -10.50
N VAL A 113 0.64 -4.34 -10.75
CA VAL A 113 0.07 -4.69 -12.06
C VAL A 113 0.16 -3.47 -12.97
N GLY A 114 0.61 -3.69 -14.21
CA GLY A 114 0.91 -2.65 -15.20
C GLY A 114 -0.32 -1.85 -15.65
#